data_AF-A0AAV6B0U0-F1
#
_entry.id   AF-A0AAV6B0U0-F1
#
_cell.length_a   1.000
_cell.length_b   1.000
_cell.length_c   1.000
_cell.angle_alpha   90.00
_cell.angle_beta   90.00
_cell.angle_gamma   90.00
#
_symmetry.space_group_name_H-M   'P 1'
#
loop_
_entity.id
_entity.type
_entity.pdbx_description
1 polymer ?
#
loop_
_entity_poly.entity_id
_entity_poly.type
_entity_poly.pdbx_seq_one_letter_code
_entity_poly.pdbx_strand_id
1 'polypeptide(L)'
;MRVQTGNNVGIGGFIITGTAQKHVLVRAIGPSLTESGVPDALADPVLELHGPDGFVTITSDNWRDDPTQEALIDATGIPPRNDLESAIEARLFPGAYTAIVRGKGNTSGVGLVEVYDLNQDALSKLSNLSTRAFVSTDDNIVIAGFVLSNSLLNNRVIVRGIGPSLTALGVPGALANPALELRDNNGALLAANNDWQDNPAQAAELTAAGLAPTNQLESGIAATLPPGVYTALLSGQNNGTGLGLVEIYSAPPVAGNQVPFNGTVSGQIPADMGPPVPGSGGCVFNFFVSNSGNGNQLGDFTGTSNFIPNVCDGSYTGSFHWIAANGDSISGPFFGQLIPTATPGVFDNNETAIVTSGTGRFTNATGTFTLSGQVNFNTLSFVLPFQGTISTP
;
A
#
# COMPACT_ATOMS: atom_id res chain seq x y z
N MET A 1 6.30 19.08 -9.42
CA MET A 1 5.54 19.23 -10.69
C MET A 1 5.47 20.69 -11.09
N ARG A 2 5.34 21.03 -12.39
CA ARG A 2 5.14 22.42 -12.83
C ARG A 2 3.65 22.79 -12.79
N VAL A 3 3.29 23.72 -11.92
CA VAL A 3 1.94 24.27 -11.76
C VAL A 3 1.77 25.44 -12.72
N GLN A 4 0.74 25.38 -13.56
CA GLN A 4 0.37 26.45 -14.49
C GLN A 4 -1.03 27.01 -14.17
N THR A 5 -1.51 27.93 -14.99
CA THR A 5 -2.78 28.64 -14.82
C THR A 5 -3.95 27.94 -15.52
N GLY A 6 -5.17 28.39 -15.23
CA GLY A 6 -6.38 27.92 -15.91
C GLY A 6 -6.66 26.44 -15.65
N ASN A 7 -6.73 25.64 -16.71
CA ASN A 7 -6.98 24.20 -16.65
C ASN A 7 -5.69 23.36 -16.46
N ASN A 8 -4.51 23.99 -16.49
CA ASN A 8 -3.20 23.33 -16.40
C ASN A 8 -2.61 23.39 -14.97
N VAL A 9 -3.48 23.53 -13.98
CA VAL A 9 -3.09 23.48 -12.56
C VAL A 9 -2.48 22.14 -12.19
N GLY A 10 -1.67 22.16 -11.13
CA GLY A 10 -1.19 20.93 -10.54
C GLY A 10 -2.32 20.20 -9.82
N ILE A 11 -2.40 18.89 -10.01
CA ILE A 11 -3.38 18.06 -9.32
C ILE A 11 -2.67 16.88 -8.68
N GLY A 12 -2.90 16.69 -7.37
CA GLY A 12 -2.60 15.46 -6.65
C GLY A 12 -3.90 14.72 -6.33
N GLY A 13 -4.08 13.50 -6.83
CA GLY A 13 -5.24 12.68 -6.51
C GLY A 13 -4.86 11.56 -5.55
N PHE A 14 -5.81 11.13 -4.71
CA PHE A 14 -5.63 9.92 -3.91
C PHE A 14 -6.97 9.24 -3.63
N ILE A 15 -6.94 7.92 -3.46
CA ILE A 15 -8.14 7.13 -3.11
C ILE A 15 -7.92 6.50 -1.75
N ILE A 16 -8.89 6.68 -0.85
CA ILE A 16 -8.97 5.99 0.43
C ILE A 16 -9.95 4.82 0.29
N THR A 17 -9.49 3.62 0.64
CA THR A 17 -10.33 2.41 0.74
C THR A 17 -10.37 1.90 2.18
N GLY A 18 -11.28 0.99 2.48
CA GLY A 18 -11.51 0.43 3.81
C GLY A 18 -12.82 0.93 4.42
N THR A 19 -12.93 0.90 5.74
CA THR A 19 -14.18 1.20 6.47
C THR A 19 -14.05 2.34 7.48
N ALA A 20 -12.83 2.68 7.88
CA ALA A 20 -12.56 3.77 8.83
C ALA A 20 -12.18 5.08 8.12
N GLN A 21 -12.40 6.21 8.78
CA GLN A 21 -11.81 7.47 8.34
C GLN A 21 -10.28 7.40 8.39
N LYS A 22 -9.63 7.96 7.37
CA LYS A 22 -8.18 8.13 7.30
C LYS A 22 -7.82 9.55 7.74
N HIS A 23 -6.87 9.67 8.65
CA HIS A 23 -6.32 10.93 9.15
C HIS A 23 -5.15 11.31 8.24
N VAL A 24 -5.26 12.43 7.53
CA VAL A 24 -4.28 12.83 6.52
C VAL A 24 -3.83 14.27 6.71
N LEU A 25 -2.59 14.54 6.30
CA LEU A 25 -2.09 15.88 6.02
C LEU A 25 -1.83 16.00 4.52
N VAL A 26 -2.50 16.95 3.86
CA VAL A 26 -2.24 17.33 2.48
C VAL A 26 -1.48 18.65 2.46
N ARG A 27 -0.33 18.71 1.78
CA ARG A 27 0.48 19.94 1.69
C ARG A 27 0.69 20.37 0.25
N ALA A 28 0.78 21.68 0.04
CA ALA A 28 1.28 22.29 -1.17
C ALA A 28 2.51 23.15 -0.83
N ILE A 29 3.69 22.65 -1.21
CA ILE A 29 4.98 23.26 -0.91
C ILE A 29 5.49 24.00 -2.15
N GLY A 30 5.91 25.24 -1.94
CA GLY A 30 6.35 26.15 -2.98
C GLY A 30 7.66 26.83 -2.57
N PRO A 31 7.62 27.96 -1.82
CA PRO A 31 8.82 28.70 -1.45
C PRO A 31 9.94 27.88 -0.81
N SER A 32 9.63 26.90 0.05
CA SER A 32 10.65 26.05 0.70
C SER A 32 11.42 25.17 -0.27
N LEU A 33 10.93 24.96 -1.51
CA LEU A 33 11.64 24.20 -2.54
C LEU A 33 12.94 24.91 -2.98
N THR A 34 12.99 26.25 -2.86
CA THR A 34 14.21 27.01 -3.19
C THR A 34 15.38 26.66 -2.27
N GLU A 35 15.10 26.34 -1.00
CA GLU A 35 16.10 25.84 -0.04
C GLU A 35 16.63 24.46 -0.42
N SER A 36 15.81 23.68 -1.14
CA SER A 36 16.18 22.36 -1.68
C SER A 36 16.85 22.45 -3.06
N GLY A 37 17.19 23.66 -3.51
CA GLY A 37 17.86 23.89 -4.80
C GLY A 37 16.94 23.80 -6.01
N VAL A 38 15.62 23.77 -5.83
CA VAL A 38 14.66 23.76 -6.93
C VAL A 38 14.46 25.22 -7.42
N PRO A 39 14.83 25.53 -8.67
CA PRO A 39 14.59 26.87 -9.22
C PRO A 39 13.11 27.06 -9.57
N ASP A 40 12.70 28.33 -9.77
CA ASP A 40 11.36 28.70 -10.27
C ASP A 40 10.21 28.10 -9.42
N ALA A 41 10.39 28.03 -8.10
CA ALA A 41 9.39 27.52 -7.18
C ALA A 41 8.12 28.39 -7.21
N LEU A 42 6.96 27.75 -7.06
CA LEU A 42 5.67 28.43 -6.98
C LEU A 42 5.67 29.32 -5.73
N ALA A 43 5.61 30.63 -5.92
CA ALA A 43 5.90 31.59 -4.84
C ALA A 43 4.82 31.64 -3.74
N ASP A 44 3.59 31.27 -4.06
CA ASP A 44 2.44 31.36 -3.17
C ASP A 44 1.42 30.29 -3.61
N PRO A 45 1.62 29.01 -3.22
CA PRO A 45 0.68 27.94 -3.50
C PRO A 45 -0.66 28.17 -2.78
N VAL A 46 -1.75 27.79 -3.43
CA VAL A 46 -3.10 27.68 -2.86
C VAL A 46 -3.59 26.26 -3.11
N LEU A 47 -4.09 25.62 -2.05
CA LEU A 47 -4.57 24.25 -2.04
C LEU A 47 -6.09 24.19 -1.88
N GLU A 48 -6.75 23.46 -2.78
CA GLU A 48 -8.15 23.08 -2.64
C GLU A 48 -8.27 21.55 -2.59
N LEU A 49 -8.92 21.03 -1.55
CA LEU A 49 -9.26 19.61 -1.45
C LEU A 49 -10.73 19.40 -1.84
N HIS A 50 -10.93 18.59 -2.87
CA HIS A 50 -12.23 18.14 -3.36
C HIS A 50 -12.40 16.65 -3.06
N GLY A 51 -13.64 16.20 -2.92
CA GLY A 51 -13.97 14.83 -2.53
C GLY A 51 -15.22 14.30 -3.23
N PRO A 52 -15.75 13.15 -2.79
CA PRO A 52 -16.96 12.53 -3.37
C PRO A 52 -18.21 13.41 -3.21
N ASP A 53 -19.31 13.03 -3.87
CA ASP A 53 -20.57 13.77 -3.82
C ASP A 53 -21.00 14.15 -2.39
N GLY A 54 -21.29 15.43 -2.18
CA GLY A 54 -21.63 15.98 -0.87
C GLY A 54 -20.44 16.39 -0.01
N PHE A 55 -19.20 16.18 -0.46
CA PHE A 55 -18.01 16.70 0.21
C PHE A 55 -17.92 18.22 0.06
N VAL A 56 -17.73 18.92 1.18
CA VAL A 56 -17.49 20.36 1.19
C VAL A 56 -16.03 20.60 0.89
N THR A 57 -15.74 21.31 -0.21
CA THR A 57 -14.38 21.69 -0.57
C THR A 57 -13.70 22.44 0.57
N ILE A 58 -12.48 22.00 0.91
CA ILE A 58 -11.63 22.68 1.90
C ILE A 58 -10.59 23.47 1.11
N THR A 59 -10.38 24.74 1.47
CA THR A 59 -9.41 25.62 0.83
C THR A 59 -8.40 26.12 1.85
N SER A 60 -7.12 26.11 1.49
CA SER A 60 -6.02 26.67 2.27
C SER A 60 -5.17 27.52 1.33
N ASP A 61 -4.99 28.79 1.68
CA ASP A 61 -4.06 29.72 1.04
C ASP A 61 -2.73 29.61 1.79
N ASN A 62 -2.66 30.15 3.00
CA ASN A 62 -1.56 29.89 3.93
C ASN A 62 -1.98 28.93 5.04
N TRP A 63 -1.08 28.03 5.43
CA TRP A 63 -1.35 27.03 6.46
C TRP A 63 -1.60 27.62 7.87
N ARG A 64 -1.13 28.86 8.12
CA ARG A 64 -1.38 29.61 9.36
C ARG A 64 -2.59 30.55 9.31
N ASP A 65 -3.32 30.65 8.20
CA ASP A 65 -4.46 31.58 8.09
C ASP A 65 -5.64 31.19 8.98
N ASP A 66 -5.83 29.89 9.25
CA ASP A 66 -6.81 29.36 10.20
C ASP A 66 -6.10 28.81 11.45
N PRO A 67 -6.23 29.48 12.62
CA PRO A 67 -5.59 29.05 13.87
C PRO A 67 -5.95 27.62 14.31
N THR A 68 -7.11 27.10 13.89
CA THR A 68 -7.53 25.73 14.19
C THR A 68 -6.72 24.73 13.37
N GLN A 69 -6.61 24.97 12.07
CA GLN A 69 -5.77 24.17 11.17
C GLN A 69 -4.30 24.30 11.55
N GLU A 70 -3.82 25.50 11.85
CA GLU A 70 -2.44 25.73 12.31
C GLU A 70 -2.08 24.83 13.49
N ALA A 71 -2.91 24.82 14.54
CA ALA A 71 -2.68 23.98 15.72
C ALA A 71 -2.68 22.48 15.41
N LEU A 72 -3.57 22.02 14.52
CA LEU A 72 -3.64 20.62 14.08
C LEU A 72 -2.42 20.22 13.25
N ILE A 73 -2.01 21.08 12.32
CA ILE A 73 -0.86 20.89 11.43
C ILE A 73 0.44 20.90 12.24
N ASP A 74 0.61 21.84 13.18
CA ASP A 74 1.76 21.85 14.09
C ASP A 74 1.85 20.56 14.93
N ALA A 75 0.70 20.04 15.39
CA ALA A 75 0.65 18.80 16.16
C ALA A 75 1.07 17.55 15.37
N THR A 76 1.09 17.61 14.03
CA THR A 76 1.61 16.52 13.19
C THR A 76 3.13 16.35 13.29
N GLY A 77 3.84 17.40 13.76
CA GLY A 77 5.31 17.44 13.78
C GLY A 77 5.97 17.66 12.42
N ILE A 78 5.18 17.83 11.35
CA ILE A 78 5.64 18.08 9.98
C ILE A 78 4.88 19.23 9.30
N PRO A 79 4.78 20.43 9.92
CA PRO A 79 4.17 21.59 9.27
C PRO A 79 4.98 22.04 8.03
N PRO A 80 4.36 22.77 7.08
CA PRO A 80 5.12 23.54 6.09
C PRO A 80 6.11 24.50 6.79
N ARG A 81 7.23 24.81 6.12
CA ARG A 81 8.29 25.64 6.73
C ARG A 81 8.10 27.12 6.45
N ASN A 82 7.48 27.45 5.33
CA ASN A 82 7.21 28.82 4.93
C ASN A 82 5.73 29.15 5.20
N ASP A 83 5.47 30.34 5.73
CA ASP A 83 4.11 30.76 6.05
C ASP A 83 3.24 30.97 4.80
N LEU A 84 3.83 31.11 3.60
CA LEU A 84 3.08 31.20 2.33
C LEU A 84 2.71 29.82 1.74
N GLU A 85 3.00 28.73 2.44
CA GLU A 85 2.65 27.38 1.97
C GLU A 85 1.26 26.97 2.44
N SER A 86 0.54 26.16 1.66
CA SER A 86 -0.78 25.68 2.06
C SER A 86 -0.71 24.29 2.67
N ALA A 87 -1.58 24.03 3.64
CA ALA A 87 -1.79 22.69 4.17
C ALA A 87 -3.21 22.50 4.70
N ILE A 88 -3.68 21.26 4.60
CA ILE A 88 -4.98 20.80 5.10
C ILE A 88 -4.75 19.53 5.90
N GLU A 89 -5.03 19.57 7.20
CA GLU A 89 -5.21 18.38 8.04
C GLU A 89 -6.70 18.01 8.04
N ALA A 90 -7.01 16.75 7.73
CA ALA A 90 -8.39 16.26 7.75
C ALA A 90 -8.53 14.76 8.09
N ARG A 91 -9.71 14.41 8.62
CA ARG A 91 -10.22 13.04 8.69
C ARG A 91 -11.20 12.77 7.56
N LEU A 92 -10.79 11.92 6.62
CA LEU A 92 -11.52 11.68 5.38
C LEU A 92 -12.11 10.27 5.37
N PHE A 93 -13.38 10.15 4.98
CA PHE A 93 -14.00 8.83 4.76
C PHE A 93 -13.38 8.13 3.54
N PRO A 94 -13.56 6.81 3.39
CA PRO A 94 -13.23 6.12 2.14
C PRO A 94 -13.90 6.80 0.93
N GLY A 95 -13.12 7.05 -0.12
CA GLY A 95 -13.54 7.83 -1.29
C GLY A 95 -12.36 8.31 -2.13
N ALA A 96 -12.67 8.90 -3.29
CA ALA A 96 -11.69 9.54 -4.16
C ALA A 96 -11.59 11.03 -3.84
N TYR A 97 -10.36 11.52 -3.70
CA TYR A 97 -10.06 12.90 -3.35
C TYR A 97 -9.09 13.52 -4.36
N THR A 98 -9.25 14.83 -4.57
CA THR A 98 -8.45 15.61 -5.52
C THR A 98 -7.97 16.88 -4.84
N ALA A 99 -6.66 16.99 -4.65
CA ALA A 99 -5.96 18.21 -4.27
C ALA A 99 -5.62 19.01 -5.53
N ILE A 100 -6.20 20.18 -5.69
CA ILE A 100 -5.87 21.14 -6.75
C ILE A 100 -4.90 22.16 -6.16
N VAL A 101 -3.77 22.37 -6.84
CA VAL A 101 -2.78 23.39 -6.48
C VAL A 101 -2.68 24.45 -7.56
N ARG A 102 -2.83 25.70 -7.12
CA ARG A 102 -2.77 26.91 -7.93
C ARG A 102 -1.72 27.86 -7.36
N GLY A 103 -1.17 28.73 -8.20
CA GLY A 103 -0.46 29.91 -7.71
C GLY A 103 -1.44 31.04 -7.44
N LYS A 104 -1.36 31.66 -6.26
CA LYS A 104 -2.14 32.86 -5.94
C LYS A 104 -1.91 33.95 -6.98
N GLY A 105 -2.98 34.63 -7.37
CA GLY A 105 -2.94 35.65 -8.42
C GLY A 105 -2.69 35.10 -9.83
N ASN A 106 -2.97 33.82 -10.09
CA ASN A 106 -2.69 33.14 -11.37
C ASN A 106 -1.20 33.12 -11.72
N THR A 107 -0.35 32.85 -10.73
CA THR A 107 1.08 32.62 -10.96
C THR A 107 1.35 31.16 -11.34
N SER A 108 2.57 30.89 -11.81
CA SER A 108 3.04 29.57 -12.20
C SER A 108 4.43 29.31 -11.63
N GLY A 109 4.80 28.05 -11.46
CA GLY A 109 6.09 27.66 -10.90
C GLY A 109 6.12 26.18 -10.54
N VAL A 110 7.23 25.71 -9.97
CA VAL A 110 7.37 24.35 -9.47
C VAL A 110 6.72 24.24 -8.10
N GLY A 111 5.76 23.34 -7.95
CA GLY A 111 5.12 22.99 -6.68
C GLY A 111 5.28 21.51 -6.35
N LEU A 112 5.23 21.19 -5.07
CA LEU A 112 5.20 19.83 -4.54
C LEU A 112 3.87 19.63 -3.79
N VAL A 113 3.15 18.56 -4.13
CA VAL A 113 1.95 18.14 -3.41
C VAL A 113 2.24 16.84 -2.71
N GLU A 114 1.91 16.79 -1.42
CA GLU A 114 2.15 15.63 -0.57
C GLU A 114 0.87 15.23 0.15
N VAL A 115 0.71 13.93 0.36
CA VAL A 115 -0.36 13.36 1.18
C VAL A 115 0.30 12.41 2.18
N TYR A 116 0.17 12.72 3.47
CA TYR A 116 0.69 11.89 4.56
C TYR A 116 -0.44 11.10 5.22
N ASP A 117 -0.22 9.82 5.45
CA ASP A 117 -1.04 8.99 6.34
C ASP A 117 -0.59 9.19 7.79
N LEU A 118 -1.41 9.89 8.58
CA LEU A 118 -1.13 10.22 9.98
C LEU A 118 -1.69 9.17 10.95
N ASN A 119 -2.36 8.11 10.47
CA ASN A 119 -2.89 7.02 11.31
C ASN A 119 -2.85 5.67 10.58
N GLN A 120 -1.63 5.14 10.43
CA GLN A 120 -1.36 3.91 9.68
C GLN A 120 -2.10 2.67 10.22
N ASP A 121 -2.47 2.65 11.50
CA ASP A 121 -3.18 1.54 12.15
C ASP A 121 -4.70 1.53 11.88
N ALA A 122 -5.24 2.57 11.21
CA ALA A 122 -6.66 2.61 10.89
C ALA A 122 -7.06 1.52 9.88
N LEU A 123 -8.32 1.05 9.96
CA LEU A 123 -8.93 0.12 9.00
C LEU A 123 -9.26 0.78 7.65
N SER A 124 -8.33 1.57 7.13
CA SER A 124 -8.36 2.22 5.83
C SER A 124 -6.95 2.37 5.28
N LYS A 125 -6.81 2.53 3.96
CA LYS A 125 -5.51 2.64 3.27
C LYS A 125 -5.59 3.60 2.09
N LEU A 126 -4.48 4.24 1.76
CA LEU A 126 -4.29 4.91 0.48
C LEU A 126 -4.08 3.83 -0.59
N SER A 127 -5.09 3.60 -1.43
CA SER A 127 -5.02 2.58 -2.50
C SER A 127 -4.46 3.14 -3.80
N ASN A 128 -4.48 4.46 -3.96
CA ASN A 128 -3.95 5.17 -5.11
C ASN A 128 -3.36 6.52 -4.70
N LEU A 129 -2.29 6.90 -5.38
CA LEU A 129 -1.77 8.26 -5.46
C LEU A 129 -1.63 8.61 -6.95
N SER A 130 -1.98 9.83 -7.33
CA SER A 130 -1.85 10.28 -8.71
C SER A 130 -1.41 11.74 -8.80
N THR A 131 -0.76 12.09 -9.90
CA THR A 131 -0.36 13.47 -10.18
C THR A 131 -0.62 13.79 -11.65
N ARG A 132 -1.42 14.83 -11.89
CA ARG A 132 -1.61 15.39 -13.23
C ARG A 132 -0.96 16.76 -13.31
N ALA A 133 -0.04 16.94 -14.23
CA ALA A 133 0.58 18.23 -14.50
C ALA A 133 1.15 18.28 -15.92
N PHE A 134 1.66 19.44 -16.30
CA PHE A 134 2.35 19.61 -17.57
C PHE A 134 3.73 18.95 -17.52
N VAL A 135 3.96 17.96 -18.38
CA VAL A 135 5.25 17.30 -18.61
C VAL A 135 6.01 18.13 -19.64
N SER A 136 7.17 18.64 -19.25
CA SER A 136 8.11 19.32 -20.14
C SER A 136 9.36 18.45 -20.36
N THR A 137 10.46 19.03 -20.81
CA THR A 137 11.72 18.33 -21.07
C THR A 137 12.68 18.44 -19.88
N ASP A 138 13.77 17.67 -19.95
CA ASP A 138 14.88 17.71 -19.00
C ASP A 138 14.37 17.51 -17.55
N ASP A 139 14.77 18.37 -16.62
CA ASP A 139 14.40 18.28 -15.21
C ASP A 139 12.93 18.71 -14.93
N ASN A 140 12.19 19.14 -15.96
CA ASN A 140 10.80 19.64 -15.83
C ASN A 140 9.73 18.59 -16.18
N ILE A 141 10.06 17.32 -16.00
CA ILE A 141 9.11 16.20 -16.13
C ILE A 141 8.20 16.09 -14.89
N VAL A 142 7.20 15.21 -14.94
CA VAL A 142 6.36 14.91 -13.77
C VAL A 142 7.02 13.83 -12.94
N ILE A 143 7.13 14.09 -11.64
CA ILE A 143 7.75 13.22 -10.65
C ILE A 143 6.70 12.88 -9.60
N ALA A 144 6.41 11.59 -9.42
CA ALA A 144 5.59 11.09 -8.33
C ALA A 144 6.45 10.24 -7.39
N GLY A 145 6.77 10.80 -6.23
CA GLY A 145 7.41 10.08 -5.14
C GLY A 145 6.37 9.35 -4.30
N PHE A 146 6.69 8.16 -3.85
CA PHE A 146 5.84 7.42 -2.90
C PHE A 146 6.70 6.62 -1.92
N VAL A 147 6.14 6.43 -0.73
CA VAL A 147 6.77 5.67 0.35
C VAL A 147 5.91 4.46 0.64
N LEU A 148 6.52 3.28 0.58
CA LEU A 148 5.92 2.05 1.05
C LEU A 148 6.37 1.85 2.50
N SER A 149 5.48 2.16 3.45
CA SER A 149 5.78 2.09 4.88
C SER A 149 5.75 0.66 5.44
N ASN A 150 6.16 0.55 6.72
CA ASN A 150 6.53 -0.63 7.54
C ASN A 150 5.65 -1.89 7.40
N SER A 151 5.72 -2.50 6.23
CA SER A 151 5.28 -3.85 5.94
C SER A 151 6.50 -4.76 6.06
N LEU A 152 6.42 -5.90 6.75
CA LEU A 152 7.46 -6.94 6.63
C LEU A 152 7.50 -7.57 5.23
N LEU A 153 6.58 -7.17 4.34
CA LEU A 153 6.33 -7.73 3.02
C LEU A 153 6.64 -6.73 1.92
N ASN A 154 7.02 -7.26 0.76
CA ASN A 154 7.03 -6.48 -0.46
C ASN A 154 5.58 -6.15 -0.88
N ASN A 155 5.35 -4.92 -1.33
CA ASN A 155 4.06 -4.49 -1.86
C ASN A 155 4.06 -4.63 -3.37
N ARG A 156 2.96 -5.16 -3.92
CA ARG A 156 2.74 -5.13 -5.37
C ARG A 156 2.18 -3.75 -5.74
N VAL A 157 2.90 -3.05 -6.61
CA VAL A 157 2.50 -1.74 -7.12
C VAL A 157 2.26 -1.82 -8.62
N ILE A 158 1.31 -1.01 -9.09
CA ILE A 158 1.11 -0.74 -10.51
C ILE A 158 1.26 0.76 -10.72
N VAL A 159 2.15 1.14 -11.63
CA VAL A 159 2.41 2.54 -12.02
C VAL A 159 1.93 2.73 -13.45
N ARG A 160 1.17 3.80 -13.71
CA ARG A 160 0.65 4.12 -15.06
C ARG A 160 1.03 5.54 -15.47
N GLY A 161 1.38 5.68 -16.74
CA GLY A 161 1.63 6.96 -17.40
C GLY A 161 0.59 7.16 -18.48
N ILE A 162 -0.37 8.04 -18.20
CA ILE A 162 -1.55 8.28 -19.02
C ILE A 162 -1.38 9.63 -19.73
N GLY A 163 -1.66 9.64 -21.03
CA GLY A 163 -1.48 10.80 -21.90
C GLY A 163 -2.61 10.87 -22.92
N PRO A 164 -2.55 10.13 -24.04
CA PRO A 164 -3.58 10.19 -25.09
C PRO A 164 -5.01 10.01 -24.58
N SER A 165 -5.25 9.13 -23.60
CA SER A 165 -6.59 8.86 -23.07
C SER A 165 -7.20 10.05 -22.32
N LEU A 166 -6.39 11.02 -21.87
CA LEU A 166 -6.89 12.25 -21.23
C LEU A 166 -7.71 13.11 -22.20
N THR A 167 -7.45 13.03 -23.51
CA THR A 167 -8.20 13.80 -24.51
C THR A 167 -9.68 13.41 -24.54
N ALA A 168 -9.99 12.11 -24.36
CA ALA A 168 -11.35 11.61 -24.25
C ALA A 168 -12.07 12.10 -22.97
N LEU A 169 -11.29 12.51 -21.95
CA LEU A 169 -11.78 13.10 -20.70
C LEU A 169 -11.85 14.64 -20.76
N GLY A 170 -11.74 15.23 -21.95
CA GLY A 170 -11.84 16.67 -22.15
C GLY A 170 -10.60 17.46 -21.74
N VAL A 171 -9.44 16.80 -21.62
CA VAL A 171 -8.15 17.44 -21.34
C VAL A 171 -7.42 17.70 -22.66
N PRO A 172 -7.47 18.92 -23.22
CA PRO A 172 -6.73 19.25 -24.45
C PRO A 172 -5.22 19.28 -24.18
N GLY A 173 -4.41 19.07 -25.23
CA GLY A 173 -2.95 19.18 -25.11
C GLY A 173 -2.30 18.07 -24.25
N ALA A 174 -2.91 16.89 -24.22
CA ALA A 174 -2.36 15.74 -23.51
C ALA A 174 -1.04 15.26 -24.12
N LEU A 175 -0.18 14.69 -23.30
CA LEU A 175 1.11 14.14 -23.70
C LEU A 175 0.89 12.98 -24.69
N ALA A 176 1.49 13.08 -25.88
CA ALA A 176 1.15 12.18 -26.98
C ALA A 176 1.72 10.75 -26.84
N ASN A 177 2.86 10.59 -26.16
CA ASN A 177 3.48 9.30 -25.91
C ASN A 177 4.21 9.38 -24.53
N PRO A 178 3.52 9.02 -23.43
CA PRO A 178 4.08 9.01 -22.08
C PRO A 178 5.06 7.85 -21.85
N ALA A 179 6.28 8.16 -21.45
CA ALA A 179 7.28 7.20 -21.00
C ALA A 179 7.43 7.24 -19.47
N LEU A 180 7.43 6.06 -18.84
CA LEU A 180 7.62 5.88 -17.41
C LEU A 180 9.00 5.28 -17.11
N GLU A 181 9.61 5.79 -16.05
CA GLU A 181 10.68 5.11 -15.31
C GLU A 181 10.30 4.98 -13.84
N LEU A 182 10.65 3.84 -13.24
CA LEU A 182 10.55 3.59 -11.81
C LEU A 182 11.96 3.45 -11.23
N ARG A 183 12.26 4.22 -10.19
CA ARG A 183 13.59 4.29 -9.56
C ARG A 183 13.52 4.05 -8.05
N ASP A 184 14.59 3.47 -7.51
CA ASP A 184 14.77 3.29 -6.06
C ASP A 184 15.28 4.57 -5.37
N ASN A 185 15.46 4.51 -4.05
CA ASN A 185 15.94 5.62 -3.24
C ASN A 185 17.35 6.12 -3.62
N ASN A 186 18.17 5.30 -4.27
CA ASN A 186 19.50 5.69 -4.74
C ASN A 186 19.46 6.23 -6.19
N GLY A 187 18.27 6.32 -6.78
CA GLY A 187 18.07 6.72 -8.17
C GLY A 187 18.35 5.61 -9.18
N ALA A 188 18.57 4.36 -8.74
CA ALA A 188 18.79 3.24 -9.65
C ALA A 188 17.50 2.90 -10.41
N LEU A 189 17.61 2.66 -11.71
CA LEU A 189 16.48 2.27 -12.55
C LEU A 189 16.04 0.85 -12.21
N LEU A 190 14.77 0.69 -11.81
CA LEU A 190 14.15 -0.60 -11.52
C LEU A 190 13.37 -1.14 -12.72
N ALA A 191 12.61 -0.26 -13.38
CA ALA A 191 11.80 -0.60 -14.55
C ALA A 191 11.55 0.64 -15.42
N ALA A 192 11.34 0.43 -16.71
CA ALA A 192 10.91 1.47 -17.64
C ALA A 192 9.91 0.89 -18.64
N ASN A 193 8.97 1.72 -19.10
CA ASN A 193 8.00 1.35 -20.13
C ASN A 193 7.44 2.61 -20.79
N ASN A 194 7.29 2.61 -22.12
CA ASN A 194 6.67 3.70 -22.88
C ASN A 194 5.46 3.24 -23.71
N ASP A 195 5.24 1.94 -23.87
CA ASP A 195 4.04 1.35 -24.47
C ASP A 195 3.67 0.08 -23.67
N TRP A 196 2.53 0.09 -22.96
CA TRP A 196 2.22 -0.91 -21.91
C TRP A 196 2.05 -2.34 -22.43
N GLN A 197 1.81 -2.50 -23.74
CA GLN A 197 1.61 -3.79 -24.39
C GLN A 197 2.92 -4.44 -24.88
N ASP A 198 4.04 -3.71 -24.88
CA ASP A 198 5.33 -4.21 -25.38
C ASP A 198 5.86 -5.41 -24.59
N ASN A 199 5.49 -5.51 -23.32
CA ASN A 199 5.75 -6.67 -22.48
C ASN A 199 4.43 -7.43 -22.21
N PRO A 200 4.19 -8.57 -22.87
CA PRO A 200 2.95 -9.33 -22.72
C PRO A 200 2.67 -9.79 -21.28
N ALA A 201 3.70 -10.06 -20.49
CA ALA A 201 3.52 -10.47 -19.09
C ALA A 201 3.01 -9.30 -18.25
N GLN A 202 3.63 -8.12 -18.38
CA GLN A 202 3.13 -6.93 -17.69
C GLN A 202 1.74 -6.52 -18.19
N ALA A 203 1.49 -6.58 -19.50
CA ALA A 203 0.18 -6.29 -20.06
C ALA A 203 -0.92 -7.19 -19.47
N ALA A 204 -0.63 -8.49 -19.30
CA ALA A 204 -1.54 -9.42 -18.67
C ALA A 204 -1.80 -9.06 -17.20
N GLU A 205 -0.77 -8.66 -16.45
CA GLU A 205 -0.91 -8.24 -15.05
C GLU A 205 -1.74 -6.97 -14.90
N LEU A 206 -1.48 -5.94 -15.70
CA LEU A 206 -2.26 -4.70 -15.70
C LEU A 206 -3.72 -4.96 -16.07
N THR A 207 -3.96 -5.86 -17.04
CA THR A 207 -5.31 -6.30 -17.43
C THR A 207 -6.01 -7.05 -16.29
N ALA A 208 -5.32 -8.00 -15.65
CA ALA A 208 -5.86 -8.78 -14.54
C ALA A 208 -6.19 -7.91 -13.31
N ALA A 209 -5.46 -6.82 -13.11
CA ALA A 209 -5.75 -5.84 -12.07
C ALA A 209 -6.92 -4.89 -12.43
N GLY A 210 -7.45 -4.95 -13.65
CA GLY A 210 -8.44 -3.98 -14.15
C GLY A 210 -7.87 -2.58 -14.38
N LEU A 211 -6.55 -2.46 -14.52
CA LEU A 211 -5.81 -1.20 -14.61
C LEU A 211 -5.10 -1.01 -15.96
N ALA A 212 -5.35 -1.85 -16.96
CA ALA A 212 -4.81 -1.69 -18.30
C ALA A 212 -5.14 -0.29 -18.87
N PRO A 213 -4.14 0.49 -19.34
CA PRO A 213 -4.40 1.69 -20.12
C PRO A 213 -5.23 1.38 -21.36
N THR A 214 -6.07 2.33 -21.78
CA THR A 214 -6.96 2.13 -22.93
C THR A 214 -6.29 2.47 -24.26
N ASN A 215 -5.22 3.28 -24.24
CA ASN A 215 -4.41 3.56 -25.42
C ASN A 215 -3.11 2.75 -25.39
N GLN A 216 -2.71 2.19 -26.53
CA GLN A 216 -1.48 1.39 -26.65
C GLN A 216 -0.19 2.20 -26.41
N LEU A 217 -0.23 3.52 -26.65
CA LEU A 217 0.91 4.43 -26.45
C LEU A 217 1.09 4.89 -25.00
N GLU A 218 0.27 4.37 -24.09
CA GLU A 218 0.37 4.69 -22.67
C GLU A 218 1.32 3.71 -21.97
N SER A 219 1.93 4.15 -20.89
CA SER A 219 2.92 3.35 -20.18
C SER A 219 2.34 2.68 -18.95
N GLY A 220 2.86 1.49 -18.65
CA GLY A 220 2.43 0.66 -17.54
C GLY A 220 3.57 -0.16 -16.96
N ILE A 221 3.75 -0.09 -15.65
CA ILE A 221 4.73 -0.88 -14.91
C ILE A 221 4.02 -1.62 -13.77
N ALA A 222 4.24 -2.92 -13.66
CA ALA A 222 3.87 -3.70 -12.47
C ALA A 222 5.14 -4.19 -11.76
N ALA A 223 5.27 -3.90 -10.47
CA ALA A 223 6.47 -4.21 -9.71
C ALA A 223 6.16 -4.67 -8.28
N THR A 224 6.91 -5.66 -7.79
CA THR A 224 6.89 -6.04 -6.38
C THR A 224 8.06 -5.34 -5.69
N LEU A 225 7.77 -4.42 -4.78
CA LEU A 225 8.76 -3.54 -4.17
C LEU A 225 8.83 -3.76 -2.66
N PRO A 226 10.03 -3.89 -2.06
CA PRO A 226 10.16 -3.86 -0.60
C PRO A 226 9.71 -2.52 -0.01
N PRO A 227 9.53 -2.42 1.31
CA PRO A 227 9.36 -1.14 1.98
C PRO A 227 10.52 -0.20 1.64
N GLY A 228 10.20 1.06 1.35
CA GLY A 228 11.20 2.02 0.90
C GLY A 228 10.60 3.23 0.22
N VAL A 229 11.49 4.10 -0.24
CA VAL A 229 11.17 5.31 -1.00
C VAL A 229 11.43 5.03 -2.48
N TYR A 230 10.45 5.38 -3.31
CA TYR A 230 10.49 5.16 -4.75
C TYR A 230 10.03 6.39 -5.49
N THR A 231 10.51 6.51 -6.72
CA THR A 231 10.15 7.62 -7.61
C THR A 231 9.69 7.07 -8.96
N ALA A 232 8.51 7.49 -9.39
CA ALA A 232 8.03 7.33 -10.75
C ALA A 232 8.27 8.63 -11.54
N LEU A 233 8.96 8.54 -12.66
CA LEU A 233 9.26 9.65 -13.56
C LEU A 233 8.42 9.49 -14.82
N LEU A 234 7.60 10.50 -15.14
CA LEU A 234 6.78 10.54 -16.34
C LEU A 234 7.31 11.62 -17.29
N SER A 235 7.86 11.18 -18.42
CA SER A 235 8.39 12.03 -19.49
C SER A 235 7.65 11.79 -20.81
N GLY A 236 7.89 12.63 -21.81
CA GLY A 236 7.42 12.38 -23.17
C GLY A 236 8.49 11.76 -24.04
N GLN A 237 8.13 10.70 -24.78
CA GLN A 237 9.03 10.08 -25.75
C GLN A 237 9.52 11.13 -26.77
N ASN A 238 10.80 11.07 -27.14
CA ASN A 238 11.45 12.02 -28.07
C ASN A 238 11.27 13.49 -27.69
N ASN A 239 11.38 13.81 -26.39
CA ASN A 239 11.18 15.16 -25.85
C ASN A 239 9.76 15.72 -26.09
N GLY A 240 8.76 14.84 -26.15
CA GLY A 240 7.36 15.23 -26.19
C GLY A 240 6.94 15.99 -24.93
N THR A 241 6.05 16.97 -25.08
CA THR A 241 5.52 17.77 -23.97
C THR A 241 4.00 17.77 -23.99
N GLY A 242 3.37 17.94 -22.84
CA GLY A 242 1.90 18.00 -22.73
C GLY A 242 1.42 17.64 -21.33
N LEU A 243 0.10 17.66 -21.13
CA LEU A 243 -0.48 17.21 -19.87
C LEU A 243 -0.36 15.69 -19.74
N GLY A 244 0.33 15.23 -18.70
CA GLY A 244 0.47 13.82 -18.36
C GLY A 244 -0.13 13.54 -16.99
N LEU A 245 -0.58 12.31 -16.78
CA LEU A 245 -1.08 11.79 -15.52
C LEU A 245 -0.24 10.57 -15.13
N VAL A 246 0.42 10.63 -13.97
CA VAL A 246 1.06 9.47 -13.35
C VAL A 246 0.16 8.96 -12.23
N GLU A 247 -0.05 7.65 -12.17
CA GLU A 247 -0.86 7.00 -11.13
C GLU A 247 -0.08 5.83 -10.54
N ILE A 248 -0.13 5.70 -9.22
CA ILE A 248 0.50 4.63 -8.47
C ILE A 248 -0.60 3.94 -7.66
N TYR A 249 -0.79 2.65 -7.90
CA TYR A 249 -1.78 1.83 -7.21
C TYR A 249 -1.07 0.83 -6.30
N SER A 250 -1.56 0.70 -5.08
CA SER A 250 -1.34 -0.51 -4.30
C SER A 250 -2.25 -1.59 -4.89
N ALA A 251 -1.67 -2.56 -5.59
CA ALA A 251 -2.41 -3.67 -6.13
C ALA A 251 -2.42 -4.83 -5.12
N PRO A 252 -3.55 -5.53 -4.93
CA PRO A 252 -3.49 -6.84 -4.29
C PRO A 252 -2.54 -7.74 -5.09
N PRO A 253 -1.90 -8.74 -4.46
CA PRO A 253 -1.22 -9.80 -5.21
C PRO A 253 -2.18 -10.33 -6.27
N VAL A 254 -1.75 -10.39 -7.54
CA VAL A 254 -2.64 -10.64 -8.69
C VAL A 254 -3.46 -11.91 -8.43
N ALA A 255 -4.80 -11.78 -8.41
CA ALA A 255 -5.73 -12.88 -8.12
C ALA A 255 -5.62 -14.04 -9.14
N GLY A 256 -5.13 -13.77 -10.35
CA GLY A 256 -4.80 -14.80 -11.35
C GLY A 256 -3.68 -15.76 -10.94
N ASN A 257 -2.89 -15.39 -9.92
CA ASN A 257 -1.90 -16.28 -9.32
C ASN A 257 -2.40 -16.91 -8.01
N GLN A 258 -3.54 -16.55 -7.41
CA GLN A 258 -3.96 -17.15 -6.14
C GLN A 258 -4.83 -18.39 -6.39
N VAL A 259 -4.32 -19.59 -6.09
CA VAL A 259 -5.04 -20.85 -6.17
C VAL A 259 -5.62 -21.23 -4.80
N PRO A 260 -6.74 -21.99 -4.74
CA PRO A 260 -7.28 -22.47 -3.48
C PRO A 260 -6.22 -23.23 -2.68
N PHE A 261 -6.10 -22.90 -1.40
CA PHE A 261 -5.20 -23.54 -0.44
C PHE A 261 -6.00 -24.08 0.74
N ASN A 262 -6.30 -25.37 0.67
CA ASN A 262 -7.19 -26.05 1.60
C ASN A 262 -6.53 -27.33 2.11
N GLY A 263 -6.85 -27.72 3.34
CA GLY A 263 -6.27 -28.92 3.94
C GLY A 263 -6.62 -29.10 5.40
N THR A 264 -5.78 -29.82 6.12
CA THR A 264 -5.90 -30.01 7.57
C THR A 264 -4.52 -30.06 8.19
N VAL A 265 -4.37 -29.41 9.34
CA VAL A 265 -3.18 -29.49 10.19
C VAL A 265 -3.57 -30.07 11.55
N SER A 266 -2.69 -30.89 12.11
CA SER A 266 -2.85 -31.45 13.44
C SER A 266 -1.51 -31.43 14.17
N GLY A 267 -1.54 -31.42 15.49
CA GLY A 267 -0.32 -31.36 16.27
C GLY A 267 -0.54 -31.65 17.74
N GLN A 268 0.56 -31.60 18.48
CA GLN A 268 0.60 -31.80 19.92
C GLN A 268 1.17 -30.55 20.60
N ILE A 269 0.49 -30.12 21.65
CA ILE A 269 0.89 -29.00 22.50
C ILE A 269 1.85 -29.54 23.56
N PRO A 270 2.97 -28.85 23.86
CA PRO A 270 3.84 -29.28 24.94
C PRO A 270 3.09 -29.25 26.28
N ALA A 271 3.38 -30.23 27.15
CA ALA A 271 2.79 -30.28 28.48
C ALA A 271 3.28 -29.14 29.40
N ASP A 272 4.45 -28.58 29.09
CA ASP A 272 5.01 -27.41 29.75
C ASP A 272 5.05 -26.24 28.76
N MET A 273 4.30 -25.17 29.08
CA MET A 273 4.26 -23.93 28.30
C MET A 273 5.39 -22.96 28.69
N GLY A 274 6.22 -23.35 29.66
CA GLY A 274 7.26 -22.50 30.23
C GLY A 274 6.69 -21.40 31.13
N PRO A 275 7.57 -20.53 31.66
CA PRO A 275 7.13 -19.38 32.43
C PRO A 275 6.42 -18.36 31.53
N PRO A 276 5.49 -17.56 32.08
CA PRO A 276 4.88 -16.48 31.34
C PRO A 276 5.93 -15.45 30.91
N VAL A 277 5.69 -14.81 29.77
CA VAL A 277 6.55 -13.78 29.19
C VAL A 277 6.69 -12.63 30.20
N PRO A 278 7.92 -12.18 30.54
CA PRO A 278 8.13 -11.10 31.49
C PRO A 278 7.38 -9.83 31.11
N GLY A 279 6.75 -9.17 32.09
CA GLY A 279 5.99 -7.93 31.87
C GLY A 279 4.56 -8.12 31.33
N SER A 280 4.13 -9.35 31.04
CA SER A 280 2.78 -9.65 30.52
C SER A 280 1.67 -9.74 31.59
N GLY A 281 2.00 -9.44 32.85
CA GLY A 281 1.08 -9.68 33.98
C GLY A 281 0.78 -11.16 34.25
N GLY A 282 1.56 -12.09 33.67
CA GLY A 282 1.33 -13.53 33.79
C GLY A 282 0.35 -14.11 32.76
N CYS A 283 -0.11 -13.29 31.81
CA CYS A 283 -1.15 -13.67 30.84
C CYS A 283 -0.59 -14.27 29.55
N VAL A 284 0.65 -13.93 29.16
CA VAL A 284 1.19 -14.33 27.85
C VAL A 284 2.22 -15.43 28.00
N PHE A 285 2.11 -16.47 27.18
CA PHE A 285 3.06 -17.58 27.12
C PHE A 285 3.70 -17.64 25.73
N ASN A 286 4.81 -18.36 25.59
CA ASN A 286 5.49 -18.51 24.30
C ASN A 286 6.12 -19.90 24.22
N PHE A 287 5.59 -20.75 23.34
CA PHE A 287 6.08 -22.12 23.20
C PHE A 287 5.97 -22.62 21.76
N PHE A 288 6.78 -23.63 21.45
CA PHE A 288 6.80 -24.26 20.14
C PHE A 288 5.87 -25.47 20.09
N VAL A 289 5.19 -25.62 18.95
CA VAL A 289 4.26 -26.70 18.67
C VAL A 289 4.75 -27.44 17.43
N SER A 290 4.94 -28.75 17.53
CA SER A 290 5.18 -29.61 16.36
C SER A 290 3.84 -30.01 15.74
N ASN A 291 3.76 -29.93 14.41
CA ASN A 291 2.56 -30.21 13.67
C ASN A 291 2.83 -30.92 12.34
N SER A 292 1.79 -31.51 11.78
CA SER A 292 1.81 -32.17 10.48
C SER A 292 0.42 -32.14 9.87
N GLY A 293 0.36 -32.25 8.55
CA GLY A 293 -0.91 -32.19 7.85
C GLY A 293 -0.79 -32.51 6.38
N ASN A 294 -1.88 -32.24 5.67
CA ASN A 294 -1.95 -32.32 4.23
C ASN A 294 -2.67 -31.07 3.70
N GLY A 295 -2.14 -30.50 2.62
CA GLY A 295 -2.76 -29.40 1.89
C GLY A 295 -2.78 -29.68 0.40
N ASN A 296 -3.81 -29.22 -0.30
CA ASN A 296 -3.97 -29.45 -1.75
C ASN A 296 -2.80 -28.90 -2.60
N GLN A 297 -2.17 -27.78 -2.21
CA GLN A 297 -0.99 -27.25 -2.89
C GLN A 297 0.32 -27.79 -2.32
N LEU A 298 0.38 -27.98 -0.99
CA LEU A 298 1.61 -28.35 -0.28
C LEU A 298 1.89 -29.86 -0.32
N GLY A 299 0.85 -30.69 -0.47
CA GLY A 299 0.92 -32.13 -0.23
C GLY A 299 1.00 -32.44 1.26
N ASP A 300 1.54 -33.62 1.60
CA ASP A 300 1.88 -33.94 2.99
C ASP A 300 3.01 -33.04 3.48
N PHE A 301 2.87 -32.54 4.70
CA PHE A 301 3.85 -31.67 5.31
C PHE A 301 4.05 -31.95 6.81
N THR A 302 5.22 -31.55 7.29
CA THR A 302 5.55 -31.46 8.71
C THR A 302 5.95 -30.03 9.04
N GLY A 303 5.85 -29.63 10.30
CA GLY A 303 6.08 -28.24 10.63
C GLY A 303 6.22 -27.96 12.11
N THR A 304 6.56 -26.71 12.36
CA THR A 304 6.64 -26.13 13.69
C THR A 304 5.93 -24.80 13.71
N SER A 305 5.26 -24.49 14.80
CA SER A 305 4.69 -23.19 15.06
C SER A 305 5.25 -22.60 16.34
N ASN A 306 5.59 -21.32 16.34
CA ASN A 306 5.79 -20.56 17.56
C ASN A 306 4.45 -19.95 17.97
N PHE A 307 3.91 -20.34 19.11
CA PHE A 307 2.57 -19.97 19.55
C PHE A 307 2.63 -19.07 20.80
N ILE A 308 2.01 -17.91 20.72
CA ILE A 308 2.04 -16.86 21.74
C ILE A 308 0.61 -16.53 22.19
N PRO A 309 0.01 -17.34 23.09
CA PRO A 309 -1.34 -17.09 23.58
C PRO A 309 -1.35 -16.10 24.74
N ASN A 310 -2.39 -15.27 24.76
CA ASN A 310 -2.83 -14.51 25.91
C ASN A 310 -4.00 -15.26 26.58
N VAL A 311 -3.72 -15.91 27.70
CA VAL A 311 -4.72 -16.75 28.40
C VAL A 311 -5.80 -15.92 29.12
N CYS A 312 -5.59 -14.61 29.27
CA CYS A 312 -6.52 -13.74 29.98
C CYS A 312 -7.69 -13.28 29.09
N ASP A 313 -7.50 -13.18 27.78
CA ASP A 313 -8.55 -12.78 26.83
C ASP A 313 -8.76 -13.76 25.66
N GLY A 314 -7.94 -14.80 25.56
CA GLY A 314 -8.01 -15.83 24.53
C GLY A 314 -7.43 -15.40 23.18
N SER A 315 -6.92 -14.18 23.04
CA SER A 315 -6.20 -13.76 21.83
C SER A 315 -4.85 -14.47 21.72
N TYR A 316 -4.35 -14.64 20.50
CA TYR A 316 -3.00 -15.17 20.31
C TYR A 316 -2.38 -14.69 19.00
N THR A 317 -1.05 -14.73 18.96
CA THR A 317 -0.24 -14.54 17.76
C THR A 317 0.79 -15.64 17.62
N GLY A 318 1.47 -15.69 16.49
CA GLY A 318 2.56 -16.64 16.30
C GLY A 318 3.09 -16.68 14.88
N SER A 319 3.90 -17.70 14.60
CA SER A 319 4.41 -17.98 13.27
C SER A 319 4.44 -19.47 13.01
N PHE A 320 4.30 -19.87 11.74
CA PHE A 320 4.41 -21.25 11.30
C PHE A 320 5.56 -21.41 10.30
N HIS A 321 6.13 -22.61 10.26
CA HIS A 321 7.02 -23.07 9.21
C HIS A 321 6.66 -24.51 8.87
N TRP A 322 6.17 -24.73 7.65
CA TRP A 322 5.74 -26.02 7.13
C TRP A 322 6.65 -26.45 5.98
N ILE A 323 7.08 -27.71 6.02
CA ILE A 323 7.97 -28.34 5.05
C ILE A 323 7.21 -29.49 4.40
N ALA A 324 7.01 -29.38 3.09
CA ALA A 324 6.41 -30.42 2.27
C ALA A 324 7.32 -31.64 2.16
N ALA A 325 6.75 -32.80 1.81
CA ALA A 325 7.49 -34.05 1.63
C ALA A 325 8.64 -33.96 0.61
N ASN A 326 8.57 -33.05 -0.35
CA ASN A 326 9.62 -32.82 -1.34
C ASN A 326 10.73 -31.84 -0.88
N GLY A 327 10.65 -31.32 0.35
CA GLY A 327 11.63 -30.39 0.93
C GLY A 327 11.33 -28.90 0.68
N ASP A 328 10.32 -28.58 -0.13
CA ASP A 328 9.84 -27.20 -0.27
C ASP A 328 9.16 -26.76 1.02
N SER A 329 9.17 -25.46 1.32
CA SER A 329 8.61 -24.94 2.55
C SER A 329 7.78 -23.69 2.34
N ILE A 330 6.87 -23.44 3.27
CA ILE A 330 6.16 -22.16 3.43
C ILE A 330 6.22 -21.72 4.90
N SER A 331 6.23 -20.41 5.13
CA SER A 331 6.21 -19.84 6.47
C SER A 331 5.50 -18.49 6.50
N GLY A 332 5.11 -18.08 7.70
CA GLY A 332 4.61 -16.74 7.95
C GLY A 332 3.90 -16.60 9.30
N PRO A 333 3.35 -15.41 9.58
CA PRO A 333 2.67 -15.13 10.83
C PRO A 333 1.23 -15.67 10.83
N PHE A 334 0.71 -15.86 12.02
CA PHE A 334 -0.72 -16.05 12.26
C PHE A 334 -1.18 -15.28 13.49
N PHE A 335 -2.48 -15.03 13.56
CA PHE A 335 -3.14 -14.46 14.73
C PHE A 335 -4.57 -14.99 14.80
N GLY A 336 -5.14 -15.00 16.01
CA GLY A 336 -6.47 -15.55 16.19
C GLY A 336 -7.01 -15.39 17.59
N GLN A 337 -8.12 -16.11 17.81
CA GLN A 337 -8.81 -16.15 19.08
C GLN A 337 -9.21 -17.58 19.44
N LEU A 338 -8.95 -17.95 20.68
CA LEU A 338 -9.46 -19.15 21.34
C LEU A 338 -10.72 -18.78 22.13
N ILE A 339 -11.82 -19.42 21.79
CA ILE A 339 -13.12 -19.17 22.41
C ILE A 339 -13.48 -20.38 23.28
N PRO A 340 -13.71 -20.21 24.60
CA PRO A 340 -14.10 -21.31 25.46
C PRO A 340 -15.37 -21.99 24.97
N THR A 341 -15.38 -23.32 24.95
CA THR A 341 -16.59 -24.10 24.66
C THR A 341 -17.33 -24.48 25.95
N ALA A 342 -18.48 -25.14 25.82
CA ALA A 342 -19.19 -25.72 26.97
C ALA A 342 -18.39 -26.83 27.69
N THR A 343 -17.39 -27.41 27.03
CA THR A 343 -16.51 -28.43 27.62
C THR A 343 -15.25 -27.76 28.18
N PRO A 344 -15.02 -27.79 29.50
CA PRO A 344 -13.83 -27.17 30.09
C PRO A 344 -12.53 -27.71 29.48
N GLY A 345 -11.60 -26.81 29.16
CA GLY A 345 -10.31 -27.14 28.53
C GLY A 345 -10.37 -27.36 27.02
N VAL A 346 -11.55 -27.21 26.39
CA VAL A 346 -11.72 -27.26 24.94
C VAL A 346 -12.13 -25.88 24.43
N PHE A 347 -11.44 -25.41 23.40
CA PHE A 347 -11.62 -24.08 22.82
C PHE A 347 -11.87 -24.18 21.32
N ASP A 348 -12.82 -23.39 20.82
CA ASP A 348 -12.98 -23.17 19.39
C ASP A 348 -11.90 -22.20 18.91
N ASN A 349 -11.24 -22.57 17.82
CA ASN A 349 -10.15 -21.84 17.20
C ASN A 349 -10.66 -21.02 16.03
N ASN A 350 -10.29 -19.74 15.99
CA ASN A 350 -10.47 -18.90 14.82
C ASN A 350 -9.13 -18.22 14.49
N GLU A 351 -8.37 -18.83 13.59
CA GLU A 351 -7.05 -18.36 13.18
C GLU A 351 -7.07 -17.78 11.77
N THR A 352 -6.31 -16.72 11.56
CA THR A 352 -5.87 -16.29 10.24
C THR A 352 -4.36 -16.42 10.14
N ALA A 353 -3.90 -17.14 9.12
CA ALA A 353 -2.50 -17.32 8.80
C ALA A 353 -2.17 -16.71 7.44
N ILE A 354 -0.96 -16.18 7.31
CA ILE A 354 -0.49 -15.49 6.11
C ILE A 354 0.79 -16.17 5.65
N VAL A 355 0.83 -16.62 4.39
CA VAL A 355 2.08 -17.10 3.78
C VAL A 355 2.88 -15.88 3.35
N THR A 356 4.10 -15.75 3.87
CA THR A 356 4.97 -14.61 3.61
C THR A 356 6.33 -14.99 3.05
N SER A 357 6.68 -16.28 3.09
CA SER A 357 7.93 -16.82 2.57
C SER A 357 7.74 -18.28 2.18
N GLY A 358 8.54 -18.73 1.22
CA GLY A 358 8.63 -20.13 0.85
C GLY A 358 9.88 -20.45 0.04
N THR A 359 10.14 -21.73 -0.14
CA THR A 359 11.29 -22.26 -0.87
C THR A 359 10.85 -23.17 -2.01
N GLY A 360 11.77 -23.41 -2.96
CA GLY A 360 11.51 -24.27 -4.11
C GLY A 360 10.34 -23.73 -4.93
N ARG A 361 9.31 -24.55 -5.15
CA ARG A 361 8.10 -24.11 -5.88
C ARG A 361 7.36 -22.96 -5.19
N PHE A 362 7.51 -22.81 -3.87
CA PHE A 362 6.88 -21.70 -3.14
C PHE A 362 7.79 -20.47 -3.01
N THR A 363 8.81 -20.33 -3.84
CA THR A 363 9.67 -19.14 -3.81
C THR A 363 8.82 -17.90 -4.11
N ASN A 364 8.87 -16.90 -3.22
CA ASN A 364 8.01 -15.70 -3.25
C ASN A 364 6.51 -15.98 -3.09
N ALA A 365 6.13 -17.15 -2.56
CA ALA A 365 4.72 -17.45 -2.35
C ALA A 365 4.08 -16.49 -1.34
N THR A 366 2.86 -16.07 -1.66
CA THR A 366 2.02 -15.22 -0.80
C THR A 366 0.65 -15.83 -0.69
N GLY A 367 -0.05 -15.65 0.42
CA GLY A 367 -1.36 -16.25 0.59
C GLY A 367 -1.98 -15.93 1.93
N THR A 368 -3.26 -16.24 2.08
CA THR A 368 -3.98 -16.10 3.34
C THR A 368 -4.97 -17.24 3.46
N PHE A 369 -4.98 -17.87 4.62
CA PHE A 369 -5.86 -18.98 4.92
C PHE A 369 -6.32 -18.90 6.37
N THR A 370 -7.52 -19.41 6.63
CA THR A 370 -8.09 -19.47 7.96
C THR A 370 -8.08 -20.91 8.46
N LEU A 371 -7.84 -21.07 9.76
CA LEU A 371 -7.91 -22.36 10.42
C LEU A 371 -9.01 -22.31 11.48
N SER A 372 -9.95 -23.25 11.37
CA SER A 372 -11.07 -23.37 12.30
C SER A 372 -11.17 -24.80 12.81
N GLY A 373 -11.69 -24.99 14.01
CA GLY A 373 -11.75 -26.29 14.67
C GLY A 373 -11.54 -26.16 16.17
N GLN A 374 -11.14 -27.24 16.83
CA GLN A 374 -11.00 -27.25 18.28
C GLN A 374 -9.58 -27.54 18.73
N VAL A 375 -9.16 -26.79 19.75
CA VAL A 375 -7.94 -27.04 20.51
C VAL A 375 -8.34 -27.62 21.86
N ASN A 376 -7.80 -28.79 22.19
CA ASN A 376 -8.09 -29.48 23.43
C ASN A 376 -6.85 -29.48 24.33
N PHE A 377 -6.87 -28.66 25.38
CA PHE A 377 -5.79 -28.57 26.36
C PHE A 377 -5.80 -29.71 27.39
N ASN A 378 -6.87 -30.50 27.47
CA ASN A 378 -6.88 -31.71 28.31
C ASN A 378 -6.07 -32.84 27.67
N THR A 379 -6.17 -32.98 26.35
CA THR A 379 -5.42 -33.98 25.57
C THR A 379 -4.17 -33.40 24.91
N LEU A 380 -3.92 -32.10 25.08
CA LEU A 380 -2.81 -31.36 24.49
C LEU A 380 -2.71 -31.54 22.97
N SER A 381 -3.85 -31.46 22.27
CA SER A 381 -3.94 -31.79 20.85
C SER A 381 -4.90 -30.88 20.09
N PHE A 382 -4.69 -30.75 18.79
CA PHE A 382 -5.62 -30.07 17.88
C PHE A 382 -5.68 -30.76 16.52
N VAL A 383 -6.82 -30.58 15.85
CA VAL A 383 -7.04 -30.91 14.44
C VAL A 383 -7.83 -29.76 13.83
N LEU A 384 -7.20 -29.02 12.92
CA LEU A 384 -7.74 -27.79 12.36
C LEU A 384 -7.79 -27.91 10.83
N PRO A 385 -8.97 -28.09 10.23
CA PRO A 385 -9.14 -27.81 8.81
C PRO A 385 -8.77 -26.36 8.50
N PHE A 386 -8.22 -26.16 7.30
CA PHE A 386 -7.89 -24.84 6.81
C PHE A 386 -8.39 -24.61 5.38
N GLN A 387 -8.71 -23.36 5.09
CA GLN A 387 -9.16 -22.93 3.76
C GLN A 387 -8.66 -21.52 3.44
N GLY A 388 -8.37 -21.25 2.18
CA GLY A 388 -7.87 -19.95 1.76
C GLY A 388 -7.27 -19.99 0.37
N THR A 389 -6.29 -19.14 0.14
CA THR A 389 -5.55 -19.08 -1.12
C THR A 389 -4.05 -18.97 -0.89
N ILE A 390 -3.29 -19.46 -1.85
CA ILE A 390 -1.85 -19.27 -1.96
C ILE A 390 -1.51 -18.96 -3.41
N SER A 391 -0.46 -18.17 -3.65
CA SER A 391 0.02 -17.91 -4.99
C SER A 391 0.48 -19.21 -5.63
N THR A 392 0.26 -19.38 -6.93
CA THR A 392 0.63 -20.53 -7.75
C THR A 392 2.10 -20.85 -7.50
N PRO A 393 2.40 -22.03 -6.94
CA PRO A 393 3.78 -22.52 -6.85
C PRO A 393 4.37 -22.85 -8.23
#